data_AF-A0A6I1E9U0-F1
#
_entry.id   AF-A0A6I1E9U0-F1
#
_cell.length_a   1.000
_cell.length_b   1.000
_cell.length_c   1.000
_cell.angle_alpha   90.00
_cell.angle_beta   90.00
_cell.angle_gamma   90.00
#
_symmetry.space_group_name_H-M   'P 1'
#
loop_
_entity.id
_entity.type
_entity.pdbx_description
1 polymer ?
#
loop_
_entity_poly.entity_id
_entity_poly.type
_entity_poly.pdbx_seq_one_letter_code
_entity_poly.pdbx_strand_id
1 'polypeptide(L)'
;MSKRVTPLLHRDNPDKGPLVGHVKVTREDWMNVARDVLVSEGVAEVKVLALGERLDVSRSSFYWYFKSRKHLLEALLDEWEAQNTQNLMNACDLPAHSIGEAVCNLFRAFIDHSKFDRGLDFAVREWARRDGTVRSRIDDADRDRLLAIDAMFQRHGFSKYDADARARILYYMQLGYHALEVREPMETRMSRLEGYIRGFTGEEPNSQIISDFRDFALSQEME
;
A
#
# COMPACT_ATOMS: atom_id res chain seq x y z
N MET A 1 -2.55 6.36 18.06
CA MET A 1 -2.81 5.06 17.44
C MET A 1 -4.22 5.13 16.88
N SER A 2 -4.38 5.26 15.56
CA SER A 2 -5.70 5.01 14.97
C SER A 2 -6.04 3.56 15.32
N LYS A 3 -7.14 3.33 16.03
CA LYS A 3 -7.61 1.95 16.28
C LYS A 3 -7.93 1.39 14.90
N ARG A 4 -7.05 0.53 14.36
CA ARG A 4 -7.42 -0.26 13.19
C ARG A 4 -8.71 -0.97 13.55
N VAL A 5 -9.74 -0.71 12.76
CA VAL A 5 -11.04 -1.36 12.88
C VAL A 5 -10.76 -2.86 12.78
N THR A 6 -11.23 -3.64 13.76
CA THR A 6 -11.16 -5.10 13.71
C THR A 6 -11.60 -5.54 12.32
N PRO A 7 -10.83 -6.40 11.61
CA PRO A 7 -11.18 -6.78 10.25
C PRO A 7 -12.64 -7.25 10.21
N LEU A 8 -13.47 -6.59 9.41
CA LEU A 8 -14.86 -6.97 9.20
C LEU A 8 -14.85 -8.35 8.54
N LEU A 9 -15.16 -9.38 9.32
CA LEU A 9 -15.28 -10.73 8.79
C LEU A 9 -16.52 -10.79 7.89
N HIS A 10 -16.49 -11.65 6.89
CA HIS A 10 -17.60 -11.84 5.96
C HIS A 10 -18.91 -12.16 6.71
N ARG A 11 -18.84 -12.91 7.82
CA ARG A 11 -20.01 -13.24 8.65
C ARG A 11 -20.57 -12.06 9.44
N ASP A 12 -19.75 -11.03 9.65
CA ASP A 12 -20.10 -9.81 10.39
C ASP A 12 -20.53 -8.68 9.43
N ASN A 13 -20.47 -8.92 8.11
CA ASN A 13 -20.84 -7.94 7.08
C ASN A 13 -22.23 -8.26 6.49
N PRO A 14 -23.26 -7.41 6.73
CA PRO A 14 -24.63 -7.64 6.25
C PRO A 14 -24.80 -7.50 4.73
N ASP A 15 -23.85 -6.89 4.02
CA ASP A 15 -23.92 -6.67 2.58
C ASP A 15 -23.41 -7.88 1.77
N LYS A 16 -22.71 -8.83 2.41
CA LYS A 16 -22.21 -10.03 1.73
C LYS A 16 -23.22 -11.20 1.84
N GLY A 17 -23.37 -11.98 0.75
CA GLY A 17 -24.32 -13.09 0.70
C GLY A 17 -24.02 -14.23 1.70
N PRO A 18 -25.01 -15.05 2.08
CA PRO A 18 -24.80 -16.11 3.08
C PRO A 18 -23.74 -17.12 2.65
N LEU A 19 -22.92 -17.59 3.59
CA LEU A 19 -21.93 -18.65 3.35
C LEU A 19 -22.64 -19.96 2.98
N VAL A 20 -22.05 -20.72 2.05
CA VAL A 20 -22.64 -21.96 1.55
C VAL A 20 -22.31 -23.12 2.50
N GLY A 21 -23.34 -23.85 2.94
CA GLY A 21 -23.19 -25.07 3.74
C GLY A 21 -22.67 -24.81 5.16
N HIS A 22 -21.68 -25.60 5.61
CA HIS A 22 -21.07 -25.50 6.94
C HIS A 22 -19.81 -24.62 7.01
N VAL A 23 -19.54 -23.85 5.95
CA VAL A 23 -18.39 -22.93 5.91
C VAL A 23 -18.64 -21.79 6.89
N LYS A 24 -17.81 -21.69 7.94
CA LYS A 24 -17.90 -20.64 8.97
C LYS A 24 -17.05 -19.40 8.68
N VAL A 25 -15.96 -19.58 7.92
CA VAL A 25 -15.01 -18.54 7.52
C VAL A 25 -14.49 -18.85 6.13
N THR A 26 -14.17 -17.81 5.38
CA THR A 26 -13.66 -17.88 4.01
C THR A 26 -12.13 -17.80 3.98
N ARG A 27 -11.52 -18.03 2.80
CA ARG A 27 -10.10 -17.76 2.58
C ARG A 27 -9.75 -16.28 2.85
N GLU A 28 -10.65 -15.36 2.47
CA GLU A 28 -10.48 -13.92 2.67
C GLU A 28 -10.45 -13.57 4.17
N ASP A 29 -11.30 -14.18 4.98
CA ASP A 29 -11.31 -13.96 6.44
C ASP A 29 -9.96 -14.35 7.08
N TRP A 30 -9.39 -15.48 6.66
CA TRP A 30 -8.05 -15.90 7.08
C TRP A 30 -6.96 -14.92 6.63
N MET A 31 -7.04 -14.42 5.39
CA MET A 31 -6.10 -13.40 4.88
C MET A 31 -6.20 -12.11 5.69
N ASN A 32 -7.42 -11.61 5.93
CA ASN A 32 -7.68 -10.35 6.62
C ASN A 32 -7.16 -10.37 8.06
N VAL A 33 -7.44 -11.43 8.82
CA VAL A 33 -6.95 -11.57 10.21
C VAL A 33 -5.43 -11.78 10.23
N ALA A 34 -4.87 -12.53 9.28
CA ALA A 34 -3.41 -12.69 9.19
C ALA A 34 -2.69 -11.38 8.85
N ARG A 35 -3.26 -10.58 7.96
CA ARG A 35 -2.75 -9.25 7.60
C ARG A 35 -2.80 -8.31 8.79
N ASP A 36 -3.90 -8.29 9.53
CA ASP A 36 -4.04 -7.46 10.73
C ASP A 36 -2.99 -7.81 11.78
N VAL A 37 -2.79 -9.11 12.06
CA VAL A 37 -1.71 -9.59 12.95
C VAL A 37 -0.32 -9.22 12.41
N LEU A 38 -0.08 -9.40 11.11
CA LEU A 38 1.20 -9.05 10.50
C LEU A 38 1.54 -7.57 10.72
N VAL A 39 0.56 -6.68 10.54
CA VAL A 39 0.79 -5.24 10.68
C VAL A 39 0.88 -4.78 12.13
N SER A 40 0.05 -5.33 13.02
CA SER A 40 -0.02 -4.88 14.41
C SER A 40 1.02 -5.54 15.32
N GLU A 41 1.37 -6.81 15.05
CA GLU A 41 2.15 -7.66 15.95
C GLU A 41 3.39 -8.27 15.27
N GLY A 42 3.48 -8.19 13.95
CA GLY A 42 4.62 -8.67 13.16
C GLY A 42 4.53 -10.13 12.74
N VAL A 43 5.38 -10.51 11.79
CA VAL A 43 5.33 -11.81 11.11
C VAL A 43 5.43 -13.01 12.06
N ALA A 44 6.16 -12.87 13.17
CA ALA A 44 6.34 -13.95 14.16
C ALA A 44 5.02 -14.37 14.81
N GLU A 45 4.07 -13.44 14.95
CA GLU A 45 2.78 -13.66 15.61
C GLU A 45 1.69 -14.18 14.68
N VAL A 46 1.95 -14.23 13.36
CA VAL A 46 1.07 -14.86 12.37
C VAL A 46 1.11 -16.40 12.53
N LYS A 47 0.45 -16.90 13.57
CA LYS A 47 0.42 -18.31 13.99
C LYS A 47 -0.96 -18.91 13.72
N VAL A 48 -1.03 -20.01 12.97
CA VAL A 48 -2.30 -20.65 12.55
C VAL A 48 -3.28 -20.89 13.69
N LEU A 49 -2.79 -21.34 14.86
CA LEU A 49 -3.64 -21.57 16.04
C LEU A 49 -4.26 -20.26 16.56
N ALA A 50 -3.44 -19.23 16.79
CA ALA A 50 -3.90 -17.93 17.27
C ALA A 50 -4.89 -17.25 16.29
N LEU A 51 -4.64 -17.39 14.98
CA LEU A 51 -5.55 -16.90 13.96
C LEU A 51 -6.90 -17.64 13.99
N GLY A 52 -6.89 -18.97 14.18
CA GLY A 52 -8.10 -19.78 14.29
C GLY A 52 -8.93 -19.44 15.53
N GLU A 53 -8.27 -19.17 16.66
CA GLU A 53 -8.91 -18.69 17.89
C GLU A 53 -9.60 -17.33 17.67
N ARG A 54 -8.93 -16.37 17.01
CA ARG A 54 -9.54 -15.07 16.66
C ARG A 54 -10.75 -15.21 15.75
N LEU A 55 -10.73 -16.20 14.86
CA LEU A 55 -11.81 -16.48 13.91
C LEU A 55 -12.92 -17.38 14.49
N ASP A 56 -12.77 -17.90 15.70
CA ASP A 56 -13.65 -18.90 16.31
C ASP A 56 -13.86 -20.17 15.43
N VAL A 57 -12.74 -20.69 14.89
CA VAL A 57 -12.74 -21.91 14.06
C VAL A 57 -11.58 -22.84 14.42
N SER A 58 -11.74 -24.13 14.10
CA SER A 58 -10.69 -25.11 14.34
C SER A 58 -9.48 -24.88 13.42
N ARG A 59 -8.30 -25.29 13.89
CA ARG A 59 -7.10 -25.38 13.05
C ARG A 59 -7.29 -26.23 11.80
N SER A 60 -8.13 -27.26 11.84
CA SER A 60 -8.40 -28.09 10.66
C SER A 60 -9.07 -27.31 9.53
N SER A 61 -9.89 -26.29 9.84
CA SER A 61 -10.53 -25.43 8.83
C SER A 61 -9.51 -24.64 7.98
N PHE A 62 -8.38 -24.25 8.55
CA PHE A 62 -7.30 -23.54 7.85
C PHE A 62 -6.75 -24.32 6.65
N TYR A 63 -6.58 -25.64 6.81
CA TYR A 63 -5.92 -26.47 5.81
C TYR A 63 -6.74 -26.71 4.53
N TRP A 64 -8.03 -26.35 4.54
CA TRP A 64 -8.84 -26.30 3.32
C TRP A 64 -8.41 -25.16 2.38
N TYR A 65 -7.85 -24.08 2.94
CA TYR A 65 -7.46 -22.88 2.20
C TYR A 65 -5.95 -22.76 2.02
N PHE A 66 -5.18 -23.15 3.02
CA PHE A 66 -3.73 -22.99 3.02
C PHE A 66 -3.01 -24.28 3.42
N LYS A 67 -2.03 -24.69 2.61
CA LYS A 67 -1.24 -25.90 2.87
C LYS A 67 -0.34 -25.78 4.11
N SER A 68 0.05 -24.56 4.47
CA SER A 68 0.95 -24.28 5.60
C SER A 68 0.90 -22.79 6.00
N ARG A 69 1.51 -22.45 7.13
CA ARG A 69 1.79 -21.06 7.50
C ARG A 69 2.61 -20.35 6.42
N LYS A 70 3.58 -21.04 5.82
CA LYS A 70 4.41 -20.48 4.74
C LYS A 70 3.55 -20.08 3.53
N HIS A 71 2.58 -20.92 3.15
CA HIS A 71 1.66 -20.63 2.04
C HIS A 71 0.75 -19.42 2.33
N LEU A 72 0.32 -19.22 3.58
CA LEU A 72 -0.40 -18.02 4.00
C LEU A 72 0.50 -16.76 3.91
N LEU A 73 1.72 -16.87 4.40
CA LEU A 73 2.70 -15.79 4.37
C LEU A 73 3.10 -15.40 2.93
N GLU A 74 3.27 -16.38 2.04
CA GLU A 74 3.46 -16.16 0.60
C GLU A 74 2.27 -15.40 0.00
N ALA A 75 1.03 -15.82 0.33
CA ALA A 75 -0.17 -15.13 -0.15
C ALA A 75 -0.29 -13.68 0.36
N LEU A 76 0.16 -13.37 1.58
CA LEU A 76 0.19 -12.00 2.11
C LEU A 76 1.19 -11.12 1.35
N LEU A 77 2.32 -11.69 0.92
CA LEU A 77 3.30 -10.98 0.11
C LEU A 77 2.77 -10.74 -1.31
N ASP A 78 2.08 -11.72 -1.90
CA ASP A 78 1.42 -11.56 -3.21
C ASP A 78 0.37 -10.45 -3.17
N GLU A 79 -0.41 -10.40 -2.09
CA GLU A 79 -1.39 -9.34 -1.84
C GLU A 79 -0.72 -7.98 -1.65
N TRP A 80 0.38 -7.90 -0.89
CA TRP A 80 1.16 -6.67 -0.75
C TRP A 80 1.71 -6.17 -2.09
N GLU A 81 2.22 -7.04 -2.96
CA GLU A 81 2.70 -6.64 -4.29
C GLU A 81 1.54 -6.15 -5.17
N ALA A 82 0.43 -6.89 -5.21
CA ALA A 82 -0.73 -6.52 -5.99
C ALA A 82 -1.33 -5.18 -5.53
N GLN A 83 -1.39 -4.96 -4.21
CA GLN A 83 -1.90 -3.72 -3.66
C GLN A 83 -0.88 -2.59 -3.83
N ASN A 84 0.32 -2.71 -3.28
CA ASN A 84 1.22 -1.57 -3.13
C ASN A 84 2.13 -1.32 -4.34
N THR A 85 2.44 -2.34 -5.16
CA THR A 85 3.28 -2.16 -6.35
C THR A 85 2.43 -1.89 -7.58
N GLN A 86 1.49 -2.78 -7.91
CA GLN A 86 0.74 -2.66 -9.15
C GLN A 86 -0.10 -1.39 -9.20
N ASN A 87 -0.72 -0.95 -8.09
CA ASN A 87 -1.49 0.30 -8.09
C ASN A 87 -0.62 1.55 -8.28
N LEU A 88 0.61 1.58 -7.74
CA LEU A 88 1.54 2.69 -7.98
C LEU A 88 1.98 2.74 -9.43
N MET A 89 2.29 1.58 -10.03
CA MET A 89 2.64 1.49 -11.45
C MET A 89 1.48 1.96 -12.33
N ASN A 90 0.26 1.48 -12.05
CA ASN A 90 -0.94 1.92 -12.76
C ASN A 90 -1.15 3.44 -12.64
N ALA A 91 -0.88 4.02 -11.47
CA ALA A 91 -1.00 5.47 -11.27
C ALA A 91 0.01 6.27 -12.10
N CYS A 92 1.23 5.75 -12.28
CA CYS A 92 2.23 6.35 -13.17
C CYS A 92 1.76 6.38 -14.62
N ASP A 93 1.02 5.35 -15.05
CA ASP A 93 0.54 5.17 -16.43
C ASP A 93 -0.82 5.83 -16.72
N LEU A 94 -1.46 6.45 -15.72
CA LEU A 94 -2.68 7.22 -15.96
C LEU A 94 -2.42 8.38 -16.93
N PRO A 95 -3.33 8.65 -17.88
CA PRO A 95 -3.23 9.82 -18.73
C PRO A 95 -3.10 11.11 -17.90
N ALA A 96 -2.17 11.97 -18.30
CA ALA A 96 -1.87 13.23 -17.65
C ALA A 96 -1.45 14.26 -18.70
N HIS A 97 -1.94 15.49 -18.60
CA HIS A 97 -1.61 16.57 -19.52
C HIS A 97 -0.29 17.26 -19.18
N SER A 98 0.21 17.06 -17.95
CA SER A 98 1.49 17.61 -17.47
C SER A 98 2.15 16.66 -16.48
N ILE A 99 3.47 16.82 -16.26
CA ILE A 99 4.18 16.04 -15.24
C ILE A 99 3.66 16.31 -13.82
N GLY A 100 3.22 17.55 -13.54
CA GLY A 100 2.62 17.88 -12.25
C GLY A 100 1.34 17.09 -11.97
N GLU A 101 0.51 16.88 -12.99
CA GLU A 101 -0.68 16.04 -12.92
C GLU A 101 -0.32 14.56 -12.69
N ALA A 102 0.66 14.04 -13.43
CA ALA A 102 1.13 12.66 -13.29
C ALA A 102 1.68 12.38 -11.88
N VAL A 103 2.46 13.31 -11.32
CA VAL A 103 2.94 13.23 -9.93
C VAL A 103 1.77 13.27 -8.94
N CYS A 104 0.75 14.09 -9.17
CA CYS A 104 -0.45 14.09 -8.34
C CYS A 104 -1.19 12.75 -8.41
N ASN A 105 -1.32 12.13 -9.59
CA ASN A 105 -1.91 10.79 -9.74
C ASN A 105 -1.14 9.74 -8.91
N LEU A 106 0.18 9.77 -8.96
CA LEU A 106 1.03 8.91 -8.13
C LEU A 106 0.82 9.17 -6.63
N PHE A 107 0.75 10.44 -6.20
CA PHE A 107 0.48 10.76 -4.79
C PHE A 107 -0.92 10.34 -4.34
N ARG A 108 -1.92 10.35 -5.23
CA ARG A 108 -3.26 9.84 -4.90
C ARG A 108 -3.18 8.37 -4.52
N ALA A 109 -2.43 7.57 -5.28
CA ALA A 109 -2.22 6.17 -4.98
C ALA A 109 -1.49 5.91 -3.65
N PHE A 110 -0.58 6.80 -3.22
CA PHE A 110 0.06 6.71 -1.90
C PHE A 110 -0.86 7.09 -0.73
N ILE A 111 -1.84 7.97 -0.96
CA ILE A 111 -2.76 8.45 0.08
C ILE A 111 -3.97 7.53 0.22
N ASP A 112 -4.50 7.02 -0.90
CA ASP A 112 -5.65 6.12 -0.93
C ASP A 112 -5.31 4.77 -0.27
N HIS A 113 -5.91 4.50 0.88
CA HIS A 113 -5.70 3.29 1.67
C HIS A 113 -6.12 2.00 0.95
N SER A 114 -7.03 2.09 -0.03
CA SER A 114 -7.40 0.96 -0.87
C SER A 114 -6.31 0.62 -1.90
N LYS A 115 -5.52 1.62 -2.30
CA LYS A 115 -4.45 1.48 -3.30
C LYS A 115 -3.10 1.20 -2.69
N PHE A 116 -2.80 1.72 -1.51
CA PHE A 116 -1.52 1.50 -0.83
C PHE A 116 -1.72 1.32 0.68
N ASP A 117 -1.54 0.09 1.16
CA ASP A 117 -1.57 -0.19 2.59
C ASP A 117 -0.19 0.11 3.19
N ARG A 118 -0.07 1.32 3.77
CA ARG A 118 1.15 1.80 4.43
C ARG A 118 1.61 0.90 5.58
N GLY A 119 0.66 0.34 6.34
CA GLY A 119 0.97 -0.55 7.46
C GLY A 119 1.50 -1.90 6.98
N LEU A 120 0.91 -2.43 5.91
CA LEU A 120 1.38 -3.66 5.28
C LEU A 120 2.77 -3.47 4.64
N ASP A 121 3.03 -2.35 3.96
CA ASP A 121 4.37 -2.04 3.41
C ASP A 121 5.44 -2.05 4.49
N PHE A 122 5.15 -1.39 5.61
CA PHE A 122 6.05 -1.33 6.75
C PHE A 122 6.29 -2.72 7.34
N ALA A 123 5.23 -3.49 7.59
CA ALA A 123 5.35 -4.83 8.17
C ALA A 123 6.16 -5.80 7.28
N VAL A 124 6.01 -5.70 5.95
CA VAL A 124 6.79 -6.50 4.99
C VAL A 124 8.26 -6.08 4.98
N ARG A 125 8.56 -4.77 5.02
CA ARG A 125 9.94 -4.26 5.15
C ARG A 125 10.60 -4.70 6.46
N GLU A 126 9.85 -4.69 7.55
CA GLU A 126 10.31 -5.17 8.85
C GLU A 126 10.59 -6.67 8.85
N TRP A 127 9.74 -7.47 8.20
CA TRP A 127 9.97 -8.91 8.00
C TRP A 127 11.25 -9.15 7.18
N ALA A 128 11.45 -8.41 6.08
CA ALA A 128 12.63 -8.55 5.22
C ALA A 128 13.97 -8.33 5.94
N ARG A 129 14.00 -7.62 7.08
CA ARG A 129 15.23 -7.42 7.87
C ARG A 129 15.88 -8.73 8.32
N ARG A 130 15.12 -9.82 8.39
CA ARG A 130 15.61 -11.15 8.83
C ARG A 130 15.30 -12.27 7.83
N ASP A 131 14.76 -11.93 6.65
CA ASP A 131 14.35 -12.91 5.64
C ASP A 131 14.82 -12.46 4.25
N GLY A 132 15.85 -13.15 3.74
CA GLY A 132 16.46 -12.82 2.46
C GLY A 132 15.54 -13.04 1.26
N THR A 133 14.58 -13.96 1.35
CA THR A 133 13.61 -14.20 0.26
C THR A 133 12.62 -13.05 0.19
N VAL A 134 12.12 -12.56 1.33
CA VAL A 134 11.26 -11.37 1.35
C VAL A 134 12.04 -10.13 0.95
N ARG A 135 13.31 -10.01 1.35
CA ARG A 135 14.16 -8.91 0.88
C ARG A 135 14.26 -8.85 -0.64
N SER A 136 14.46 -9.99 -1.30
CA SER A 136 14.48 -10.05 -2.78
C SER A 136 13.18 -9.52 -3.39
N ARG A 137 12.02 -9.91 -2.85
CA ARG A 137 10.71 -9.42 -3.33
C ARG A 137 10.56 -7.91 -3.17
N ILE A 138 11.05 -7.34 -2.07
CA ILE A 138 11.09 -5.88 -1.89
C ILE A 138 12.00 -5.21 -2.90
N ASP A 139 13.19 -5.77 -3.14
CA ASP A 139 14.13 -5.21 -4.11
C ASP A 139 13.55 -5.24 -5.53
N ASP A 140 12.82 -6.30 -5.89
CA ASP A 140 12.11 -6.41 -7.16
C ASP A 140 10.98 -5.38 -7.26
N ALA A 141 10.12 -5.28 -6.23
CA ALA A 141 9.05 -4.30 -6.18
C ALA A 141 9.55 -2.84 -6.21
N ASP A 142 10.59 -2.51 -5.45
CA ASP A 142 11.19 -1.18 -5.41
C ASP A 142 11.82 -0.83 -6.78
N ARG A 143 12.46 -1.79 -7.45
CA ARG A 143 12.97 -1.61 -8.81
C ARG A 143 11.84 -1.33 -9.80
N ASP A 144 10.76 -2.11 -9.77
CA ASP A 144 9.65 -1.96 -10.72
C ASP A 144 8.91 -0.64 -10.51
N ARG A 145 8.72 -0.21 -9.25
CA ARG A 145 8.17 1.12 -8.91
C ARG A 145 9.05 2.24 -9.45
N LEU A 146 10.37 2.17 -9.24
CA LEU A 146 11.31 3.18 -9.74
C LEU A 146 11.30 3.25 -11.27
N LEU A 147 11.27 2.11 -11.96
CA LEU A 147 11.19 2.05 -13.42
C LEU A 147 9.88 2.66 -13.95
N ALA A 148 8.75 2.44 -13.27
CA ALA A 148 7.48 3.06 -13.66
C ALA A 148 7.49 4.58 -13.50
N ILE A 149 8.05 5.09 -12.39
CA ILE A 149 8.16 6.54 -12.14
C ILE A 149 9.15 7.17 -13.13
N ASP A 150 10.28 6.51 -13.41
CA ASP A 150 11.25 6.94 -14.42
C ASP A 150 10.58 7.03 -15.82
N ALA A 151 9.86 5.99 -16.23
CA ALA A 151 9.13 5.99 -17.49
C ALA A 151 8.07 7.10 -17.55
N MET A 152 7.37 7.38 -16.43
CA MET A 152 6.43 8.49 -16.31
C MET A 152 7.12 9.83 -16.61
N PHE A 153 8.25 10.14 -15.96
CA PHE A 153 9.00 11.37 -16.25
C PHE A 153 9.47 11.44 -17.70
N GLN A 154 10.00 10.34 -18.27
CA GLN A 154 10.44 10.32 -19.67
C GLN A 154 9.31 10.59 -20.66
N ARG A 155 8.09 10.09 -20.42
CA ARG A 155 6.90 10.40 -21.25
C ARG A 155 6.56 11.89 -21.28
N HIS A 156 6.95 12.64 -20.24
CA HIS A 156 6.79 14.08 -20.16
C HIS A 156 8.04 14.87 -20.61
N GLY A 157 8.96 14.23 -21.33
CA GLY A 157 10.07 14.91 -22.01
C GLY A 157 11.35 15.06 -21.19
N PHE A 158 11.42 14.46 -20.00
CA PHE A 158 12.63 14.47 -19.18
C PHE A 158 13.71 13.55 -19.78
N SER A 159 14.98 13.94 -19.66
CA SER A 159 16.09 13.08 -20.04
C SER A 159 16.10 11.83 -19.17
N LYS A 160 16.65 10.71 -19.67
CA LYS A 160 16.79 9.47 -18.88
C LYS A 160 17.53 9.69 -17.56
N TYR A 161 18.52 10.58 -17.54
CA TYR A 161 19.27 10.91 -16.32
C TYR A 161 18.38 11.66 -15.31
N ASP A 162 17.68 12.70 -15.75
CA ASP A 162 16.82 13.49 -14.87
C ASP A 162 15.62 12.68 -14.39
N ALA A 163 15.07 11.82 -15.24
CA ALA A 163 13.96 10.94 -14.91
C ALA A 163 14.33 9.93 -13.81
N ASP A 164 15.47 9.22 -13.91
CA ASP A 164 15.94 8.31 -12.86
C ASP A 164 16.20 9.07 -11.55
N ALA A 165 16.88 10.22 -11.60
CA ALA A 165 17.17 11.02 -10.43
C ALA A 165 15.88 11.50 -9.73
N ARG A 166 14.92 12.02 -10.49
CA ARG A 166 13.64 12.50 -9.96
C ARG A 166 12.75 11.37 -9.45
N ALA A 167 12.76 10.22 -10.13
CA ALA A 167 12.05 9.02 -9.67
C ALA A 167 12.53 8.59 -8.28
N ARG A 168 13.85 8.56 -8.08
CA ARG A 168 14.46 8.24 -6.78
C ARG A 168 14.13 9.27 -5.71
N ILE A 169 14.26 10.56 -6.03
CA ILE A 169 13.95 11.66 -5.10
C ILE A 169 12.49 11.54 -4.63
N LEU A 170 11.55 11.39 -5.57
CA LEU A 170 10.13 11.28 -5.27
C LEU A 170 9.83 10.02 -4.45
N TYR A 171 10.30 8.86 -4.90
CA TYR A 171 10.02 7.58 -4.26
C TYR A 171 10.60 7.50 -2.84
N TYR A 172 11.87 7.88 -2.67
CA TYR A 172 12.52 7.82 -1.36
C TYR A 172 12.02 8.88 -0.39
N MET A 173 11.54 10.04 -0.87
CA MET A 173 10.84 10.98 -0.01
C MET A 173 9.59 10.33 0.59
N GLN A 174 8.76 9.66 -0.23
CA GLN A 174 7.56 8.98 0.26
C GLN A 174 7.88 7.86 1.25
N LEU A 175 8.91 7.05 0.97
CA LEU A 175 9.39 6.06 1.93
C LEU A 175 9.92 6.70 3.22
N GLY A 176 10.52 7.88 3.14
CA GLY A 176 10.99 8.65 4.30
C GLY A 176 9.86 9.03 5.26
N TYR A 177 8.69 9.42 4.75
CA TYR A 177 7.51 9.68 5.59
C TYR A 177 7.10 8.44 6.39
N HIS A 178 7.13 7.27 5.75
CA HIS A 178 6.75 6.01 6.39
C HIS A 178 7.82 5.54 7.38
N ALA A 179 9.09 5.59 6.98
CA ALA A 179 10.22 5.14 7.81
C ALA A 179 10.40 5.97 9.08
N LEU A 180 10.11 7.28 9.02
CA LEU A 180 10.16 8.17 10.17
C LEU A 180 8.86 8.19 10.99
N GLU A 181 7.86 7.39 10.62
CA GLU A 181 6.52 7.40 11.20
C GLU A 181 5.95 8.82 11.37
N VAL A 182 6.11 9.67 10.37
CA VAL A 182 5.68 11.07 10.46
C VAL A 182 4.17 11.12 10.68
N ARG A 183 3.74 11.73 11.79
CA ARG A 183 2.33 11.96 12.13
C ARG A 183 2.07 13.45 12.14
N GLU A 184 1.51 13.95 11.05
CA GLU A 184 1.06 15.33 10.92
C GLU A 184 -0.33 15.37 10.29
N PRO A 185 -1.14 16.42 10.55
CA PRO A 185 -2.44 16.59 9.91
C PRO A 185 -2.31 16.62 8.39
N MET A 186 -3.26 16.04 7.66
CA MET A 186 -3.23 16.05 6.19
C MET A 186 -3.20 17.49 5.65
N GLU A 187 -3.90 18.42 6.29
CA GLU A 187 -3.87 19.85 5.96
C GLU A 187 -2.43 20.43 5.98
N THR A 188 -1.65 20.08 7.01
CA THR A 188 -0.24 20.52 7.14
C THR A 188 0.63 19.92 6.03
N ARG A 189 0.37 18.66 5.66
CA ARG A 189 1.07 18.03 4.54
C ARG A 189 0.70 18.68 3.21
N MET A 190 -0.58 19.00 3.00
CA MET A 190 -1.11 19.62 1.79
C MET A 190 -0.69 21.09 1.62
N SER A 191 -0.32 21.78 2.69
CA SER A 191 0.24 23.13 2.59
C SER A 191 1.60 23.15 1.89
N ARG A 192 2.30 22.01 1.81
CA ARG A 192 3.62 21.87 1.16
C ARG A 192 3.53 21.32 -0.27
N LEU A 193 2.34 20.96 -0.75
CA LEU A 193 2.15 20.26 -2.03
C LEU A 193 2.75 21.01 -3.22
N GLU A 194 2.48 22.31 -3.35
CA GLU A 194 3.01 23.09 -4.47
C GLU A 194 4.53 23.13 -4.49
N GLY A 195 5.15 23.29 -3.32
CA GLY A 195 6.60 23.24 -3.16
C GLY A 195 7.18 21.87 -3.50
N TYR A 196 6.47 20.80 -3.14
CA TYR A 196 6.85 19.44 -3.52
C TYR A 196 6.75 19.20 -5.02
N ILE A 197 5.63 19.55 -5.66
CA ILE A 197 5.50 19.38 -7.12
C ILE A 197 6.61 20.16 -7.82
N ARG A 198 6.79 21.44 -7.49
CA ARG A 198 7.87 22.26 -8.07
C ARG A 198 9.25 21.66 -7.83
N GLY A 199 9.52 21.15 -6.63
CA GLY A 199 10.79 20.49 -6.32
C GLY A 199 11.02 19.23 -7.15
N PHE A 200 9.99 18.39 -7.31
CA PHE A 200 10.10 17.12 -8.02
C PHE A 200 10.07 17.25 -9.54
N THR A 201 9.41 18.26 -10.08
CA THR A 201 9.27 18.42 -11.54
C THR A 201 10.16 19.53 -12.09
N GLY A 202 10.47 20.55 -11.29
CA GLY A 202 11.08 21.80 -11.77
C GLY A 202 10.09 22.72 -12.50
N GLU A 203 8.79 22.39 -12.50
CA GLU A 203 7.74 23.14 -13.17
C GLU A 203 6.78 23.77 -12.16
N GLU A 204 6.21 24.92 -12.52
CA GLU A 204 5.15 25.55 -11.74
C GLU A 204 3.87 24.69 -11.80
N PRO A 205 3.33 24.26 -10.65
CA PRO A 205 2.13 23.44 -10.65
C PRO A 205 0.91 24.26 -11.08
N ASN A 206 0.01 23.63 -11.83
CA ASN A 206 -1.27 24.22 -12.17
C ASN A 206 -2.17 24.32 -10.92
N SER A 207 -2.69 25.51 -10.62
CA SER A 207 -3.50 25.77 -9.42
C SER A 207 -4.76 24.91 -9.33
N GLN A 208 -5.41 24.57 -10.45
CA GLN A 208 -6.59 23.70 -10.45
C GLN A 208 -6.22 22.27 -10.03
N ILE A 209 -5.15 21.71 -10.60
CA ILE A 209 -4.66 20.36 -10.25
C ILE A 209 -4.32 20.27 -8.76
N ILE A 210 -3.71 21.32 -8.22
CA ILE A 210 -3.37 21.42 -6.80
C ILE A 210 -4.62 21.47 -5.93
N SER A 211 -5.62 22.26 -6.31
CA SER A 211 -6.91 22.33 -5.59
C SER A 211 -7.60 20.98 -5.58
N ASP A 212 -7.75 20.35 -6.75
CA ASP A 212 -8.43 19.05 -6.90
C ASP A 212 -7.73 17.94 -6.11
N PHE A 213 -6.39 17.97 -6.07
CA PHE A 213 -5.63 17.02 -5.27
C PHE A 213 -5.79 17.27 -3.76
N ARG A 214 -5.80 18.53 -3.33
CA ARG A 214 -5.98 18.88 -1.91
C ARG A 214 -7.36 18.42 -1.42
N ASP A 215 -8.42 18.66 -2.19
CA ASP A 215 -9.78 18.25 -1.83
C ASP A 215 -9.88 16.72 -1.70
N PHE A 216 -9.26 15.99 -2.65
CA PHE A 216 -9.12 14.54 -2.56
C PHE A 216 -8.37 14.11 -1.29
N ALA A 217 -7.20 14.70 -1.01
CA ALA A 217 -6.38 14.26 0.12
C ALA A 217 -7.08 14.49 1.47
N LEU A 218 -7.82 15.60 1.61
CA LEU A 218 -8.57 15.92 2.82
C LEU A 218 -9.79 15.00 3.02
N SER A 219 -10.45 14.54 1.95
CA SER A 219 -11.55 13.59 2.09
C SER A 219 -11.10 12.22 2.61
N GLN A 220 -9.85 11.83 2.32
CA GLN A 220 -9.26 10.57 2.79
C GLN A 220 -8.86 10.59 4.28
N GLU A 221 -8.79 11.76 4.93
CA GLU A 221 -8.53 11.85 6.39
C GLU A 221 -9.82 11.66 7.21
N MET A 222 -10.99 11.79 6.58
CA MET A 222 -12.30 11.68 7.23
C MET A 222 -12.84 10.24 7.30
N GLU A 223 -12.19 9.28 6.62
CA GLU A 223 -12.50 7.84 6.60
C GLU A 223 -11.59 7.02 7.53
#